data_AF-A0A2K3YNM7-F1
#
_entry.id   AF-A0A2K3YNM7-F1
#
_cell.length_a   1.000
_cell.length_b   1.000
_cell.length_c   1.000
_cell.angle_alpha   90.00
_cell.angle_beta   90.00
_cell.angle_gamma   90.00
#
_symmetry.space_group_name_H-M   'P 1'
#
loop_
_entity.id
_entity.type
_entity.pdbx_description
1 polymer ?
#
loop_
_entity_poly.entity_id
_entity_poly.type
_entity_poly.pdbx_seq_one_letter_code
_entity_poly.pdbx_strand_id
1 'polypeptide(L)' 'MDKILFDKKFDELKEFLEVELNVESDYFKQTQQKFYEFDPEMSEEKNFYLSLYELNKKYSQAIAYNTAMLLLKEDE' A
#
# COMPACT_ATOMS: atom_id res chain seq x y z
N MET A 1 7.12 1.86 -11.91
CA MET A 1 6.93 0.40 -11.99
C MET A 1 6.26 0.01 -13.31
N ASP A 2 6.44 -1.22 -13.80
CA ASP A 2 5.54 -1.76 -14.85
C ASP A 2 4.11 -1.82 -14.30
N LYS A 3 3.11 -1.46 -15.11
CA LYS A 3 1.71 -1.38 -14.64
C LYS A 3 1.18 -2.73 -14.16
N ILE A 4 1.53 -3.81 -14.85
CA ILE A 4 1.10 -5.18 -14.49
C ILE A 4 1.72 -5.59 -13.16
N LEU A 5 2.98 -5.21 -12.94
CA LEU A 5 3.68 -5.45 -11.70
C LEU A 5 3.09 -4.64 -10.54
N PHE A 6 2.68 -3.39 -10.80
CA PHE A 6 1.97 -2.56 -9.83
C PHE A 6 0.64 -3.16 -9.41
N ASP A 7 -0.21 -3.51 -10.37
CA ASP A 7 -1.53 -4.08 -10.10
C ASP A 7 -1.41 -5.37 -9.26
N LYS A 8 -0.44 -6.23 -9.60
CA LYS A 8 -0.18 -7.46 -8.85
C LYS A 8 0.27 -7.19 -7.41
N LYS A 9 1.22 -6.26 -7.20
CA LYS A 9 1.72 -5.91 -5.86
C LYS A 9 0.65 -5.23 -5.01
N PHE A 10 -0.21 -4.45 -5.65
CA PHE A 10 -1.37 -3.83 -5.02
C PHE A 10 -2.36 -4.89 -4.50
N ASP A 11 -2.70 -5.87 -5.35
CA ASP A 11 -3.61 -6.95 -4.99
C ASP A 11 -3.03 -7.83 -3.87
N GLU A 12 -1.75 -8.19 -3.94
CA GLU A 12 -1.05 -8.95 -2.88
C GLU A 12 -1.04 -8.21 -1.55
N LEU A 13 -0.76 -6.89 -1.56
CA LEU A 13 -0.82 -6.09 -0.35
C LEU A 13 -2.25 -6.03 0.20
N LYS A 14 -3.23 -5.79 -0.66
CA LYS A 14 -4.63 -5.67 -0.25
C LYS A 14 -5.11 -6.96 0.43
N GLU A 15 -4.82 -8.11 -0.17
CA GLU A 15 -5.13 -9.42 0.42
C GLU A 15 -4.45 -9.59 1.78
N PHE A 16 -3.16 -9.24 1.89
CA PHE A 16 -2.44 -9.30 3.16
C PHE A 16 -3.06 -8.40 4.25
N LEU A 17 -3.45 -7.17 3.91
CA LEU A 17 -4.08 -6.25 4.86
C LEU A 17 -5.44 -6.76 5.35
N GLU A 18 -6.24 -7.30 4.44
CA GLU A 18 -7.59 -7.79 4.73
C GLU A 18 -7.56 -9.13 5.49
N VAL A 19 -6.63 -10.04 5.15
CA VAL A 19 -6.56 -11.41 5.71
C VAL A 19 -5.67 -11.50 6.94
N GLU A 20 -4.42 -11.05 6.86
CA GLU A 20 -3.41 -11.31 7.90
C GLU A 20 -3.49 -10.32 9.05
N LEU A 21 -3.85 -9.07 8.75
CA LEU A 21 -3.86 -8.01 9.74
C LEU A 21 -5.28 -7.67 10.22
N ASN A 22 -6.30 -8.27 9.57
CA ASN A 22 -7.71 -7.99 9.83
C ASN A 22 -8.00 -6.48 9.86
N VAL A 23 -7.21 -5.73 9.07
CA VAL A 23 -7.34 -4.29 8.93
C VAL A 23 -8.37 -4.08 7.85
N GLU A 24 -9.52 -3.50 8.22
CA GLU A 24 -10.48 -3.03 7.23
C GLU A 24 -9.73 -2.11 6.25
N SER A 25 -9.70 -2.53 4.98
CA SER A 25 -9.03 -1.79 3.90
C SER A 25 -9.62 -0.39 3.71
N ASP A 26 -10.71 -0.07 4.40
CA ASP A 26 -11.31 1.26 4.51
C ASP A 26 -10.30 2.33 4.92
N TYR A 27 -9.38 2.08 5.86
CA TYR A 27 -8.37 3.10 6.21
C TYR A 27 -7.37 3.33 5.07
N PHE A 28 -6.92 2.26 4.40
CA PHE A 28 -6.01 2.36 3.27
C PHE A 28 -6.69 3.03 2.07
N LYS A 29 -7.91 2.63 1.72
CA LYS A 29 -8.74 3.24 0.66
C LYS A 29 -9.04 4.71 0.92
N GLN A 30 -9.42 5.07 2.16
CA GLN A 30 -9.64 6.46 2.55
C GLN A 30 -8.35 7.27 2.43
N THR A 31 -7.21 6.68 2.75
CA THR A 31 -5.91 7.34 2.62
C THR A 31 -5.56 7.58 1.15
N GLN A 32 -5.79 6.59 0.29
CA GLN A 32 -5.58 6.75 -1.16
C GLN A 32 -6.50 7.82 -1.76
N GLN A 33 -7.77 7.84 -1.36
CA GLN A 33 -8.73 8.89 -1.76
C GLN A 33 -8.24 10.28 -1.33
N LYS A 34 -7.80 10.44 -0.08
CA LYS A 34 -7.27 11.73 0.41
C LYS A 34 -6.06 12.21 -0.39
N PHE A 35 -5.17 11.31 -0.80
CA PHE A 35 -4.03 11.70 -1.63
C PHE A 35 -4.44 12.11 -3.04
N TYR A 36 -5.46 11.48 -3.64
CA TYR A 36 -6.01 11.94 -4.92
C TYR A 36 -6.79 13.25 -4.82
N GLU A 37 -7.51 13.48 -3.73
CA GLU A 37 -8.17 14.76 -3.48
C GLU A 37 -7.15 15.89 -3.30
N PHE A 38 -6.01 15.59 -2.68
CA PHE A 38 -4.92 16.55 -2.47
C PHE A 38 -4.11 16.82 -3.73
N ASP A 39 -3.82 15.78 -4.53
CA ASP A 39 -3.06 15.85 -5.77
C ASP A 39 -3.67 14.91 -6.82
N PRO A 40 -4.64 15.40 -7.62
CA PRO A 40 -5.33 14.59 -8.63
C PRO A 40 -4.41 14.09 -9.76
N GLU A 41 -3.25 14.72 -9.95
CA GLU A 41 -2.25 14.34 -10.95
C GLU A 41 -1.20 13.37 -10.39
N MET A 42 -1.34 12.96 -9.12
CA MET A 42 -0.45 12.00 -8.49
C MET A 42 -0.50 10.65 -9.20
N SER A 43 0.68 10.08 -9.49
CA SER A 43 0.75 8.72 -10.02
C SER A 43 0.24 7.71 -8.99
N GLU A 44 -0.42 6.66 -9.50
CA GLU A 44 -0.90 5.53 -8.70
C GLU A 44 0.22 4.94 -7.81
N GLU A 45 1.43 4.83 -8.35
CA GLU A 45 2.63 4.37 -7.66
C GLU A 45 2.97 5.24 -6.44
N LYS A 46 3.02 6.57 -6.61
CA LYS A 46 3.32 7.50 -5.53
C LYS A 46 2.21 7.48 -4.46
N ASN A 47 0.95 7.42 -4.89
CA ASN A 47 -0.19 7.35 -3.98
C ASN A 47 -0.15 6.08 -3.12
N PHE A 48 0.15 4.94 -3.73
CA PHE A 48 0.30 3.66 -3.05
C PHE A 48 1.39 3.70 -1.97
N TYR A 49 2.59 4.17 -2.31
CA TYR A 49 3.70 4.25 -1.34
C TYR A 49 3.40 5.21 -0.19
N LEU A 50 2.77 6.35 -0.45
CA LEU A 50 2.37 7.29 0.59
C LEU A 50 1.27 6.71 1.49
N SER A 51 0.31 6.00 0.90
CA SER A 51 -0.75 5.33 1.64
C SER A 51 -0.21 4.20 2.52
N LEU A 52 0.77 3.46 2.01
CA LEU A 52 1.51 2.47 2.77
C LEU A 52 2.28 3.07 3.94
N TYR A 53 2.92 4.22 3.71
CA TYR A 53 3.65 4.94 4.75
C TYR A 53 2.72 5.41 5.88
N GLU A 54 1.55 5.97 5.55
CA GLU A 54 0.55 6.39 6.54
C GLU A 54 -0.10 5.21 7.26
N LEU A 55 -0.33 4.10 6.56
CA LEU A 55 -0.77 2.85 7.18
C LEU A 55 0.27 2.34 8.20
N ASN A 56 1.54 2.34 7.81
CA ASN A 56 2.64 1.92 8.67
C ASN A 56 2.74 2.79 9.94
N LYS A 57 2.61 4.12 9.81
CA LYS A 57 2.53 5.03 10.97
C LYS A 57 1.40 4.68 11.94
N LYS A 58 0.23 4.32 11.42
CA LYS A 58 -0.95 4.04 12.25
C LYS A 58 -0.84 2.72 13.02
N TYR A 59 -0.24 1.70 12.42
CA TYR A 59 -0.27 0.33 12.96
C TYR A 59 1.07 -0.17 13.54
N SER A 60 2.21 0.51 13.30
CA SER A 60 3.56 0.26 13.86
C SER A 60 4.17 -1.16 13.67
N GLN A 61 5.43 -1.18 13.21
CA GLN A 61 6.43 -2.28 13.08
C GLN A 61 6.01 -3.62 12.41
N ALA A 62 4.88 -4.23 12.76
CA ALA A 62 4.46 -5.52 12.23
C ALA A 62 4.07 -5.47 10.74
N ILE A 63 3.50 -4.34 10.30
CA ILE A 63 3.17 -4.10 8.87
C ILE A 63 4.42 -3.66 8.11
N ALA A 64 5.26 -2.81 8.71
CA ALA A 64 6.46 -2.26 8.10
C ALA A 64 7.37 -3.33 7.48
N TYR A 65 7.65 -4.39 8.24
CA TYR A 65 8.56 -5.45 7.83
C TYR A 65 7.99 -6.28 6.67
N ASN A 66 6.71 -6.64 6.74
CA ASN A 66 6.08 -7.49 5.72
C ASN A 66 5.73 -6.73 4.44
N THR A 67 5.30 -5.46 4.56
CA THR A 67 5.13 -4.56 3.41
C THR A 67 6.47 -4.25 2.76
N ALA A 68 7.54 -4.01 3.53
CA ALA A 68 8.88 -3.86 2.98
C ALA A 68 9.35 -5.14 2.28
N MET A 69 9.10 -6.33 2.84
CA MET A 69 9.42 -7.61 2.18
C MET A 69 8.63 -7.85 0.88
N LEU A 70 7.37 -7.44 0.80
CA LEU A 70 6.57 -7.49 -0.43
C LEU A 70 7.16 -6.62 -1.55
N LEU A 71 7.67 -5.44 -1.16
CA LEU A 71 8.31 -4.47 -2.05
C LEU A 71 9.75 -4.82 -2.42
N LEU A 72 10.49 -5.50 -1.52
CA LEU A 72 11.88 -5.91 -1.70
C LEU A 72 12.05 -7.25 -2.43
N LYS A 73 10.96 -8.01 -2.64
CA LYS A 73 10.95 -9.29 -3.38
C LYS A 73 11.21 -9.14 -4.91
N GLU A 74 11.91 -8.09 -5.34
CA GLU A 74 12.34 -7.88 -6.74
C GLU A 74 13.83 -8.16 -6.98
N ASP A 75 14.62 -8.56 -5.98
CA ASP A 75 16.04 -8.92 -6.16
C ASP A 75 16.31 -10.44 -6.33
N GLU A 76 15.37 -11.22 -6.90
CA GLU A 76 15.63 -12.56 -7.46
C GLU A 76 15.01 -12.76 -8.85
#